data_AF-A0A416VBV1-F1
#
_entry.id   AF-A0A416VBV1-F1
#
_cell.length_a   1.000
_cell.length_b   1.000
_cell.length_c   1.000
_cell.angle_alpha   90.00
_cell.angle_beta   90.00
_cell.angle_gamma   90.00
#
_symmetry.space_group_name_H-M   'P 1'
#
loop_
_entity.id
_entity.type
_entity.pdbx_description
1 polymer ?
#
loop_
_entity_poly.entity_id
_entity_poly.type
_entity_poly.pdbx_seq_one_letter_code
_entity_poly.pdbx_strand_id
1 'polypeptide(L)' 'MTQEEVAKHMAVGKQTIVSWEKGTSEPKISQAKELSRLYDMPLDYIFLPSESN' A
#
# COMPACT_ATOMS: atom_id res chain seq x y z
N MET A 1 -3.83 -0.15 13.77
CA MET A 1 -3.98 0.89 12.74
C MET A 1 -5.12 0.49 11.82
N THR A 2 -6.05 1.38 11.54
CA THR A 2 -7.22 1.15 10.67
C THR A 2 -6.92 1.60 9.24
N GLN A 3 -7.66 1.09 8.24
CA GLN A 3 -7.54 1.52 6.84
C GLN A 3 -7.68 3.04 6.67
N GLU A 4 -8.45 3.69 7.55
CA GLU A 4 -8.69 5.13 7.50
C GLU A 4 -7.51 5.94 8.04
N GLU A 5 -6.82 5.42 9.05
CA GLU A 5 -5.58 6.00 9.56
C GLU A 5 -4.45 5.85 8.54
N VAL A 6 -4.35 4.68 7.90
CA VAL A 6 -3.39 4.42 6.82
C VAL A 6 -3.62 5.38 5.66
N ALA A 7 -4.87 5.53 5.22
CA ALA A 7 -5.25 6.42 4.13
C ALA A 7 -4.87 7.88 4.43
N LYS A 8 -5.08 8.33 5.68
CA LYS A 8 -4.67 9.66 6.13
C LYS A 8 -3.15 9.81 6.14
N HIS A 9 -2.40 8.82 6.62
CA HIS A 9 -0.93 8.86 6.64
C HIS A 9 -0.35 8.91 5.22
N MET A 10 -0.91 8.11 4.33
CA MET A 10 -0.48 7.96 2.93
C MET A 10 -1.02 9.07 2.01
N ALA A 11 -1.86 9.98 2.52
CA ALA A 11 -2.59 10.99 1.75
C ALA A 11 -3.35 10.42 0.52
N VAL A 12 -3.93 9.22 0.68
CA VAL A 12 -4.76 8.55 -0.35
C VAL A 12 -6.18 8.34 0.15
N GLY A 13 -7.09 7.96 -0.76
CA GLY A 13 -8.44 7.57 -0.38
C GLY A 13 -8.47 6.23 0.35
N LYS A 14 -9.39 6.06 1.31
CA LYS A 14 -9.62 4.77 1.99
C LYS A 14 -9.84 3.62 1.00
N GLN A 15 -10.58 3.88 -0.08
CA GLN A 15 -10.83 2.89 -1.12
C GLN A 15 -9.56 2.43 -1.82
N THR A 16 -8.55 3.30 -1.95
CA THR A 16 -7.23 2.95 -2.51
C THR A 16 -6.52 1.93 -1.64
N ILE A 17 -6.50 2.12 -0.31
CA ILE A 17 -5.93 1.15 0.64
C ILE A 17 -6.67 -0.19 0.54
N VAL A 18 -8.00 -0.17 0.53
CA VAL A 18 -8.82 -1.39 0.38
C VAL A 18 -8.52 -2.11 -0.93
N SER A 19 -8.33 -1.37 -2.02
CA SER A 19 -8.01 -1.95 -3.33
C SER A 19 -6.61 -2.58 -3.36
N TRP A 20 -5.63 -1.99 -2.67
CA TRP A 20 -4.30 -2.59 -2.50
C TRP A 20 -4.35 -3.88 -1.68
N GLU A 21 -5.08 -3.89 -0.57
CA GLU A 21 -5.25 -5.08 0.28
C GLU A 21 -5.98 -6.22 -0.44
N LYS A 22 -6.91 -5.89 -1.34
CA LYS A 22 -7.64 -6.87 -2.17
C LYS A 22 -6.86 -7.30 -3.42
N GLY A 23 -5.73 -6.66 -3.72
CA GLY A 23 -4.96 -6.91 -4.94
C GLY A 23 -5.67 -6.46 -6.23
N THR A 24 -6.68 -5.60 -6.14
CA THR A 24 -7.38 -5.09 -7.34
C THR A 24 -6.61 -3.97 -8.04
N SER A 25 -5.65 -3.36 -7.35
CA SER A 25 -4.73 -2.34 -7.87
C SER A 25 -3.46 -2.37 -7.04
N GLU A 26 -2.38 -1.80 -7.55
CA GLU A 26 -1.08 -1.81 -6.89
C GLU A 26 -0.66 -0.42 -6.42
N PRO A 27 0.00 -0.31 -5.24
CA PRO A 27 0.68 0.91 -4.88
C PRO A 27 1.90 1.15 -5.77
N LYS A 28 2.19 2.41 -6.07
CA LYS A 28 3.47 2.76 -6.72
C LYS A 28 4.63 2.41 -5.80
N ILE A 29 5.83 2.23 -6.36
CA ILE A 29 7.06 1.94 -5.59
C ILE A 29 7.28 2.94 -4.44
N SER A 30 6.99 4.23 -4.65
CA SER A 30 7.08 5.24 -3.58
C SER A 30 6.10 4.99 -2.44
N GLN A 31 4.87 4.59 -2.77
CA GLN A 31 3.81 4.29 -1.80
C GLN A 31 4.09 2.97 -1.08
N ALA A 32 4.60 1.97 -1.78
CA ALA A 32 5.03 0.72 -1.17
C ALA A 32 6.19 0.94 -0.17
N LYS A 33 7.16 1.80 -0.50
CA LYS A 33 8.22 2.19 0.44
C LYS A 33 7.69 2.91 1.68
N GLU A 34 6.69 3.75 1.51
CA GLU A 34 6.06 4.47 2.61
C GLU A 34 5.24 3.54 3.51
N LEU A 35 4.49 2.60 2.93
CA LEU A 35 3.80 1.53 3.65
C LEU A 35 4.80 0.64 4.42
N SER A 36 5.92 0.27 3.80
CA SER A 36 6.99 -0.48 4.45
C SER A 36 7.51 0.23 5.70
N ARG A 37 7.72 1.56 5.63
CA ARG A 37 8.11 2.37 6.79
C ARG A 37 7.01 2.48 7.83
N LEU A 38 5.76 2.67 7.40
CA LEU A 38 4.60 2.85 8.27
C LEU A 38 4.31 1.60 9.11
N TYR A 39 4.52 0.42 8.53
CA TYR A 39 4.29 -0.87 9.19
C TYR A 39 5.57 -1.48 9.77
N ASP A 40 6.72 -0.81 9.65
CA ASP A 40 8.05 -1.34 10.02
C ASP A 40 8.29 -2.75 9.46
N MET A 41 7.90 -2.94 8.19
CA MET A 41 7.96 -4.23 7.50
C MET A 41 8.86 -4.13 6.27
N PRO A 42 9.65 -5.16 5.94
CA PRO A 42 10.42 -5.15 4.70
C PRO A 42 9.51 -5.03 3.48
N LEU A 43 9.98 -4.28 2.47
CA LEU A 43 9.25 -4.04 1.22
C LEU A 43 8.88 -5.36 0.51
N ASP A 44 9.67 -6.41 0.70
CA ASP A 44 9.47 -7.74 0.13
C ASP A 44 8.16 -8.42 0.60
N TYR A 45 7.57 -7.95 1.69
CA TYR A 45 6.27 -8.41 2.18
C TYR A 45 5.08 -7.64 1.56
N ILE A 46 5.33 -6.60 0.76
CA ILE A 46 4.32 -5.89 -0.01
C ILE A 46 4.27 -6.54 -1.38
N PHE A 47 3.32 -7.47 -1.57
CA PHE A 47 3.13 -8.19 -2.81
C PHE A 47 2.68 -7.24 -3.93
N LEU A 48 3.66 -6.79 -4.73
CA LEU A 48 3.44 -6.18 -6.02
C LEU A 48 3.48 -7.30 -7.07
N PRO A 49 2.40 -7.55 -7.83
CA PRO A 49 2.44 -8.36 -9.03
C PRO A 49 3.66 -8.03 -9.90
N SER A 50 4.40 -9.04 -10.31
CA SER A 50 5.66 -8.91 -11.04
C SER A 50 5.50 -8.45 -12.49
N GLU A 51 4.27 -8.22 -12.96
CA GLU A 51 3.94 -7.95 -14.35
C GLU A 51 3.52 -6.48 -14.50
N SER A 52 4.47 -5.63 -14.90
CA SER A 52 4.15 -4.30 -15.44
C SER A 52 3.55 -4.50 -16.84
N ASN A 53 2.25 -4.19 -17.01
CA ASN A 53 1.60 -4.11 -18.31
C ASN A 53 1.89 -2.76 -18.98
#